data_AF-A0A127AZE6-F1
#
_entry.id   AF-A0A127AZE6-F1
#
_cell.length_a   1.000
_cell.length_b   1.000
_cell.length_c   1.000
_cell.angle_alpha   90.00
_cell.angle_beta   90.00
_cell.angle_gamma   90.00
#
_symmetry.space_group_name_H-M   'P 1'
#
loop_
_entity.id
_entity.type
_entity.pdbx_description
1 polymer ?
#
loop_
_entity_poly.entity_id
_entity_poly.type
_entity_poly.pdbx_seq_one_letter_code
_entity_poly.pdbx_strand_id
1 'polypeptide(L)'
;MKRYLSYLATLLLMTFVWSGCEVDDPELAEAPSSEMVSFTTAPTAANANIINFESTSPGFKAVWDFGDGATGEGTKVSHAYPVKGNYPVKLTIYTAGGSASSTKTVVIANTNPTMLNREDYNFLTGGVNQLEGKTWVIDKNASGHLGIGPIGGTTPEWYTAAPNEKASEGYYDDEMTFVLGNTLSYTYKNNGTTFSNGDNAPGIGGTKGADQTVNYTPPTNLTWSISEEGDKKFLIISNGGFIGYYTGVSKYEILSLTENEMYLRSGSAAVAEHAWYQKLVRKGYAPPKPVKEYKEVDVADNFDTPGTFTWKFENIGFNESFDNPAQLPSNPSDKVGRYVRQAGQANEFGNASIQFTHNLDLTKRHVFKVKVFLPSYNDYTTMGGAEDWSPVKTLQKQLSVKLQNSELGGNAWTTQAEVVQQVTQMDQWVELTFDFGAHATRKDFDKIVVQFGGEAHFNPGIFYLDDFRLMP
;
A
#
# COMPACT_ATOMS: atom_id res chain seq x y z
N MET A 1 -51.74 -71.97 -77.10
CA MET A 1 -52.80 -72.67 -76.32
C MET A 1 -52.45 -72.50 -74.86
N LYS A 2 -53.09 -71.55 -74.16
CA LYS A 2 -54.20 -71.81 -73.22
C LYS A 2 -53.87 -72.84 -72.11
N ARG A 3 -53.69 -72.27 -70.91
CA ARG A 3 -54.22 -72.69 -69.60
C ARG A 3 -53.58 -73.90 -68.91
N TYR A 4 -52.92 -73.61 -67.78
CA TYR A 4 -53.25 -74.26 -66.51
C TYR A 4 -53.43 -73.17 -65.44
N LEU A 5 -54.65 -73.10 -64.92
CA LEU A 5 -55.15 -72.12 -63.95
C LEU A 5 -55.91 -72.90 -62.87
N SER A 6 -55.71 -72.48 -61.60
CA SER A 6 -56.61 -72.64 -60.43
C SER A 6 -56.57 -73.97 -59.65
N TYR A 7 -56.51 -74.05 -58.30
CA TYR A 7 -56.39 -73.10 -57.18
C TYR A 7 -56.16 -73.89 -55.85
N LEU A 8 -55.81 -73.17 -54.76
CA LEU A 8 -55.78 -73.48 -53.30
C LEU A 8 -54.42 -73.95 -52.70
N ALA A 9 -53.87 -73.37 -51.61
CA ALA A 9 -54.30 -72.29 -50.72
C ALA A 9 -53.14 -71.72 -49.84
N THR A 10 -53.23 -70.41 -49.58
CA THR A 10 -52.78 -69.66 -48.37
C THR A 10 -51.28 -69.59 -47.99
N LEU A 11 -50.59 -68.59 -48.54
CA LEU A 11 -49.57 -67.83 -47.81
C LEU A 11 -49.98 -66.35 -47.86
N LEU A 12 -50.42 -65.83 -46.70
CA LEU A 12 -50.96 -64.49 -46.54
C LEU A 12 -49.81 -63.47 -46.65
N LEU A 13 -49.73 -62.76 -47.78
CA LEU A 13 -48.89 -61.58 -47.95
C LEU A 13 -49.47 -60.44 -47.09
N MET A 14 -48.84 -60.16 -45.95
CA MET A 14 -49.09 -58.96 -45.17
C MET A 14 -48.11 -57.89 -45.63
N THR A 15 -48.38 -57.26 -46.78
CA THR A 15 -47.67 -56.05 -47.20
C THR A 15 -48.27 -54.87 -46.46
N PHE A 16 -47.63 -54.52 -45.34
CA PHE A 16 -47.81 -53.23 -44.68
C PHE A 16 -47.44 -52.12 -45.69
N VAL A 17 -48.43 -51.32 -46.09
CA VAL A 17 -48.19 -50.03 -46.75
C VAL A 17 -47.72 -49.08 -45.66
N TRP A 18 -46.40 -48.96 -45.49
CA TRP A 18 -45.82 -47.79 -44.86
C TRP A 18 -45.86 -46.66 -45.89
N SER A 19 -46.91 -45.85 -45.83
CA SER A 19 -46.80 -44.45 -46.23
C SER A 19 -45.93 -43.78 -45.18
N GLY A 20 -44.61 -43.89 -45.34
CA GLY A 20 -43.68 -43.00 -44.67
C GLY A 20 -43.96 -41.59 -45.18
N CYS A 21 -44.30 -40.66 -44.29
CA CYS A 21 -44.09 -39.26 -44.56
C CYS A 21 -42.61 -39.11 -44.91
N GLU A 22 -42.30 -38.77 -46.15
CA GLU A 22 -41.03 -38.16 -46.48
C GLU A 22 -41.03 -36.83 -45.72
N VAL A 23 -40.24 -36.77 -44.64
CA VAL A 23 -39.97 -35.49 -43.99
C VAL A 23 -39.08 -34.76 -44.98
N ASP A 24 -39.64 -33.80 -45.72
CA ASP A 24 -38.84 -32.83 -46.47
C ASP A 24 -37.85 -32.22 -45.47
N ASP A 25 -36.59 -32.65 -45.54
CA ASP A 25 -35.52 -32.10 -44.73
C ASP A 25 -35.31 -30.68 -45.28
N PRO A 26 -35.60 -29.61 -44.52
CA PRO A 26 -35.47 -28.26 -45.04
C PRO A 26 -34.00 -28.03 -45.41
N GLU A 27 -33.69 -28.00 -46.71
CA GLU A 27 -32.35 -27.68 -47.19
C GLU A 27 -31.93 -26.33 -46.61
N LEU A 28 -30.85 -26.33 -45.83
CA LEU A 28 -30.21 -25.11 -45.36
C LEU A 28 -29.85 -24.27 -46.59
N ALA A 29 -30.13 -22.96 -46.52
CA ALA A 29 -29.75 -22.06 -47.60
C ALA A 29 -28.22 -22.06 -47.79
N GLU A 30 -27.76 -21.56 -48.94
CA GLU A 30 -26.31 -21.47 -49.20
C GLU A 30 -25.61 -20.62 -48.13
N ALA A 31 -24.44 -21.10 -47.69
CA ALA A 31 -23.66 -20.42 -46.66
C ALA A 31 -23.20 -19.05 -47.16
N PRO A 32 -23.37 -17.98 -46.36
CA PRO A 32 -22.95 -16.64 -46.77
C PRO A 32 -21.42 -16.54 -46.86
N SER A 33 -20.90 -15.76 -47.82
CA SER A 33 -19.47 -15.47 -47.93
C SER A 33 -19.10 -14.17 -47.19
N SER A 34 -17.82 -14.00 -46.84
CA SER A 34 -17.32 -12.76 -46.21
C SER A 34 -17.49 -11.52 -47.11
N GLU A 35 -17.50 -11.71 -48.44
CA GLU A 35 -17.71 -10.65 -49.43
C GLU A 35 -19.14 -10.09 -49.40
N MET A 36 -20.11 -10.88 -48.91
CA MET A 36 -21.49 -10.44 -48.70
C MET A 36 -21.64 -9.53 -47.46
N VAL A 37 -20.62 -9.48 -46.59
CA VAL A 37 -20.65 -8.72 -45.35
C VAL A 37 -20.08 -7.33 -45.56
N SER A 38 -20.98 -6.36 -45.64
CA SER A 38 -20.67 -4.94 -45.81
C SER A 38 -21.37 -4.09 -44.75
N PHE A 39 -20.70 -3.02 -44.36
CA PHE A 39 -21.24 -2.00 -43.48
C PHE A 39 -20.63 -0.64 -43.75
N THR A 40 -21.35 0.40 -43.35
CA THR A 40 -20.88 1.79 -43.35
C THR A 40 -20.61 2.24 -41.92
N THR A 41 -19.71 3.22 -41.79
CA THR A 41 -19.41 3.89 -40.54
C THR A 41 -19.38 5.39 -40.75
N ALA A 42 -19.96 6.14 -39.81
CA ALA A 42 -19.93 7.59 -39.84
C ALA A 42 -19.93 8.16 -38.42
N PRO A 43 -19.06 9.12 -38.11
CA PRO A 43 -19.15 9.85 -36.85
C PRO A 43 -20.48 10.61 -36.73
N THR A 44 -21.00 10.75 -35.52
CA THR A 44 -22.15 11.61 -35.27
C THR A 44 -21.78 13.08 -35.43
N ALA A 45 -22.73 13.91 -35.86
CA ALA A 45 -22.52 15.35 -35.98
C ALA A 45 -22.24 16.04 -34.64
N ALA A 46 -22.80 15.51 -33.54
CA ALA A 46 -22.62 16.07 -32.20
C ALA A 46 -21.27 15.70 -31.58
N ASN A 47 -20.74 14.52 -31.88
CA ASN A 47 -19.51 14.01 -31.29
C ASN A 47 -18.79 13.05 -32.25
N ALA A 48 -17.60 13.43 -32.71
CA ALA A 48 -16.80 12.65 -33.63
C ALA A 48 -16.31 11.30 -33.05
N ASN A 49 -16.35 11.16 -31.72
CA ASN A 49 -15.98 9.95 -31.00
C ASN A 49 -17.17 8.99 -30.81
N ILE A 50 -18.37 9.35 -31.28
CA ILE A 50 -19.51 8.44 -31.36
C ILE A 50 -19.68 8.07 -32.83
N ILE A 51 -19.56 6.78 -33.14
CA ILE A 51 -19.62 6.26 -34.50
C ILE A 51 -20.92 5.51 -34.68
N ASN A 52 -21.68 5.89 -35.72
CA ASN A 52 -22.83 5.15 -36.20
C ASN A 52 -22.36 4.05 -37.15
N PHE A 53 -22.85 2.84 -36.93
CA PHE A 53 -22.60 1.66 -37.73
C PHE A 53 -23.92 1.20 -38.36
N GLU A 54 -23.90 0.94 -39.66
CA GLU A 54 -25.06 0.41 -40.38
C GLU A 54 -24.64 -0.79 -41.22
N SER A 55 -25.24 -1.95 -40.92
CA SER A 55 -25.09 -3.14 -41.74
C SER A 55 -25.90 -2.96 -43.03
N THR A 56 -25.22 -3.13 -44.17
CA THR A 56 -25.84 -3.15 -45.51
C THR A 56 -25.91 -4.58 -46.07
N SER A 57 -25.72 -5.57 -45.21
CA SER A 57 -25.61 -6.98 -45.56
C SER A 57 -26.97 -7.69 -45.51
N PRO A 58 -27.20 -8.73 -46.33
CA PRO A 58 -28.38 -9.59 -46.19
C PRO A 58 -28.26 -10.47 -44.94
N GLY A 59 -29.32 -10.56 -44.14
CA GLY A 59 -29.36 -11.41 -42.95
C GLY A 59 -30.47 -11.00 -42.00
N PHE A 60 -30.86 -11.91 -41.10
CA PHE A 60 -31.88 -11.62 -40.09
C PHE A 60 -31.27 -11.14 -38.76
N LYS A 61 -29.96 -11.31 -38.58
CA LYS A 61 -29.23 -10.87 -37.38
C LYS A 61 -27.85 -10.34 -37.74
N ALA A 62 -27.46 -9.24 -37.09
CA ALA A 62 -26.17 -8.57 -37.22
C ALA A 62 -25.57 -8.36 -35.83
N VAL A 63 -24.36 -8.87 -35.61
CA VAL A 63 -23.62 -8.81 -34.35
C VAL A 63 -22.31 -8.08 -34.59
N TRP A 64 -22.00 -7.14 -33.72
CA TRP A 64 -20.83 -6.27 -33.79
C TRP A 64 -19.85 -6.58 -32.67
N ASP A 65 -18.57 -6.60 -33.01
CA ASP A 65 -17.45 -6.45 -32.10
C ASP A 65 -16.77 -5.14 -32.46
N PHE A 66 -16.74 -4.20 -31.51
CA PHE A 66 -16.28 -2.84 -31.75
C PHE A 66 -14.76 -2.69 -31.66
N GLY A 67 -14.03 -3.77 -31.34
CA GLY A 67 -12.57 -3.77 -31.27
C GLY A 67 -11.98 -3.16 -30.01
N ASP A 68 -12.82 -2.79 -29.04
CA ASP A 68 -12.43 -2.31 -27.70
C ASP A 68 -12.99 -3.20 -26.57
N GLY A 69 -13.47 -4.39 -26.92
CA GLY A 69 -14.10 -5.36 -26.02
C GLY A 69 -15.61 -5.21 -25.88
N ALA A 70 -16.20 -4.12 -26.37
CA ALA A 70 -17.66 -3.98 -26.43
C ALA A 70 -18.24 -4.69 -27.65
N THR A 71 -19.48 -5.17 -27.49
CA THR A 71 -20.25 -5.79 -28.56
C THR A 71 -21.61 -5.14 -28.71
N GLY A 72 -22.26 -5.34 -29.86
CA GLY A 72 -23.60 -4.81 -30.14
C GLY A 72 -24.41 -5.74 -31.04
N GLU A 73 -25.71 -5.52 -31.12
CA GLU A 73 -26.61 -6.26 -32.00
C GLU A 73 -27.59 -5.30 -32.70
N GLY A 74 -27.86 -5.56 -33.98
CA GLY A 74 -28.83 -4.80 -34.77
C GLY A 74 -28.25 -4.28 -36.08
N THR A 75 -29.15 -3.89 -36.99
CA THR A 75 -28.77 -3.34 -38.31
C THR A 75 -28.19 -1.94 -38.21
N LYS A 76 -28.64 -1.15 -37.22
CA LYS A 76 -28.12 0.18 -36.90
C LYS A 76 -27.74 0.24 -35.44
N VAL A 77 -26.48 0.51 -35.16
CA VAL A 77 -25.96 0.65 -33.79
C VAL A 77 -25.05 1.87 -33.72
N SER A 78 -24.92 2.47 -32.53
CA SER A 78 -23.95 3.53 -32.26
C SER A 78 -23.02 3.08 -31.15
N HIS A 79 -21.72 3.34 -31.30
CA HIS A 79 -20.73 3.02 -30.28
C HIS A 79 -19.78 4.20 -30.04
N ALA A 80 -19.32 4.34 -28.81
CA ALA A 80 -18.52 5.47 -28.35
C ALA A 80 -17.08 5.05 -28.09
N TYR A 81 -16.12 5.80 -28.63
CA TYR A 81 -14.69 5.60 -28.46
C TYR A 81 -14.05 6.83 -27.80
N PRO A 82 -13.96 6.89 -26.46
CA PRO A 82 -13.44 8.07 -25.76
C PRO A 82 -11.97 8.38 -26.08
N VAL A 83 -11.17 7.36 -26.40
CA VAL A 83 -9.71 7.46 -26.58
C VAL A 83 -9.34 7.39 -28.06
N LYS A 84 -8.32 8.14 -28.47
CA LYS A 84 -7.77 8.01 -29.83
C LYS A 84 -7.19 6.62 -30.06
N GLY A 85 -7.34 6.10 -31.27
CA GLY A 85 -6.85 4.77 -31.60
C GLY A 85 -7.40 4.22 -32.90
N ASN A 86 -6.91 3.03 -33.24
CA ASN A 86 -7.38 2.25 -34.38
C ASN A 86 -8.13 1.03 -33.85
N TYR A 87 -9.42 0.92 -34.16
CA TYR A 87 -10.29 -0.11 -33.64
C TYR A 87 -10.70 -1.07 -34.77
N PRO A 88 -10.32 -2.36 -34.71
CA PRO A 88 -10.71 -3.35 -35.70
C PRO A 88 -12.15 -3.80 -35.46
N VAL A 89 -13.11 -3.12 -36.10
CA VAL A 89 -14.54 -3.42 -35.94
C VAL A 89 -14.94 -4.60 -36.82
N LYS A 90 -15.49 -5.65 -36.22
CA LYS A 90 -15.97 -6.85 -36.91
C LYS A 90 -17.49 -6.91 -36.89
N LEU A 91 -18.10 -7.01 -38.06
CA LEU A 91 -19.51 -7.34 -38.24
C LEU A 91 -19.63 -8.83 -38.56
N THR A 92 -20.50 -9.54 -37.83
CA THR A 92 -20.91 -10.92 -38.10
C THR A 92 -22.41 -10.94 -38.40
N ILE A 93 -22.79 -11.46 -39.56
CA ILE A 93 -24.20 -11.62 -39.94
C ILE A 93 -24.63 -13.08 -39.83
N TYR A 94 -25.92 -13.30 -39.57
CA TYR A 94 -26.54 -14.62 -39.62
C TYR A 94 -27.66 -14.63 -40.66
N THR A 95 -27.64 -15.67 -41.49
CA THR A 95 -28.61 -15.96 -42.55
C THR A 95 -29.18 -17.36 -42.35
N ALA A 96 -30.14 -17.76 -43.19
CA ALA A 96 -30.67 -19.12 -43.15
C ALA A 96 -29.62 -20.21 -43.48
N GLY A 97 -28.48 -19.84 -44.09
CA GLY A 97 -27.40 -20.75 -44.48
C GLY A 97 -26.20 -20.75 -43.54
N GLY A 98 -26.22 -19.98 -42.45
CA GLY A 98 -25.13 -19.89 -41.49
C GLY A 98 -24.69 -18.45 -41.20
N SER A 99 -23.40 -18.23 -41.00
CA SER A 99 -22.85 -16.92 -40.62
C SER A 99 -21.60 -16.56 -41.39
N ALA A 100 -21.43 -15.27 -41.68
CA ALA A 100 -20.22 -14.71 -42.27
C ALA A 100 -19.79 -13.45 -41.53
N SER A 101 -18.53 -13.05 -41.63
CA SER A 101 -18.01 -11.85 -40.99
C SER A 101 -17.04 -11.06 -41.85
N SER A 102 -16.96 -9.75 -41.60
CA SER A 102 -16.01 -8.83 -42.21
C SER A 102 -15.53 -7.79 -41.19
N THR A 103 -14.28 -7.37 -41.31
CA THR A 103 -13.62 -6.44 -40.37
C THR A 103 -13.17 -5.17 -41.09
N LYS A 104 -13.42 -3.99 -40.50
CA LYS A 104 -12.89 -2.71 -40.96
C LYS A 104 -12.29 -1.93 -39.79
N THR A 105 -11.18 -1.23 -40.04
CA THR A 105 -10.57 -0.36 -39.04
C THR A 105 -11.28 0.97 -38.96
N VAL A 106 -11.78 1.31 -37.77
CA VAL A 106 -12.27 2.65 -37.43
C VAL A 106 -11.13 3.44 -36.77
N VAL A 107 -10.86 4.64 -37.29
CA VAL A 107 -9.80 5.52 -36.78
C VAL A 107 -10.41 6.66 -35.99
N ILE A 108 -10.03 6.77 -34.72
CA ILE A 108 -10.40 7.88 -33.84
C ILE A 108 -9.17 8.78 -33.71
N ALA A 109 -9.25 9.96 -34.31
CA ALA A 109 -8.10 10.86 -34.43
C ALA A 109 -7.70 11.49 -33.09
N ASN A 110 -8.69 11.84 -32.26
CA ASN A 110 -8.47 12.52 -30.98
C ASN A 110 -9.24 11.84 -29.85
N THR A 111 -8.63 11.78 -28.67
CA THR A 111 -9.32 11.46 -27.42
C THR A 111 -10.27 12.62 -27.13
N ASN A 112 -11.46 12.30 -26.63
CA ASN A 112 -12.39 13.28 -26.11
C ASN A 112 -12.43 13.17 -24.57
N PRO A 113 -11.67 14.02 -23.84
CA PRO A 113 -11.61 14.00 -22.37
C PRO A 113 -12.96 14.11 -21.67
N THR A 114 -13.93 14.80 -22.28
CA THR A 114 -15.27 14.98 -21.69
C THR A 114 -16.04 13.67 -21.57
N MET A 115 -15.69 12.66 -22.39
CA MET A 115 -16.22 11.30 -22.31
C MET A 115 -15.51 10.44 -21.25
N LEU A 116 -14.46 10.95 -20.62
CA LEU A 116 -13.67 10.31 -19.57
C LEU A 116 -13.90 10.96 -18.20
N ASN A 117 -15.05 11.62 -18.00
CA ASN A 117 -15.42 12.26 -16.74
C ASN A 117 -15.82 11.21 -15.69
N ARG A 118 -14.83 10.49 -15.17
CA ARG A 118 -14.93 9.45 -14.13
C ARG A 118 -14.36 10.01 -12.83
N GLU A 119 -14.90 9.60 -11.69
CA GLU A 119 -14.44 10.10 -10.38
C GLU A 119 -12.94 9.81 -10.16
N ASP A 120 -12.48 8.60 -10.45
CA ASP A 120 -11.08 8.20 -10.34
C ASP A 120 -10.16 9.01 -11.28
N TYR A 121 -10.60 9.27 -12.51
CA TYR A 121 -9.87 10.13 -13.45
C TYR A 121 -9.79 11.57 -12.94
N ASN A 122 -10.88 12.09 -12.38
CA ASN A 122 -10.93 13.43 -11.81
C ASN A 122 -10.06 13.54 -10.55
N PHE A 123 -10.07 12.53 -9.69
CA PHE A 123 -9.18 12.46 -8.55
C PHE A 123 -7.72 12.42 -9.01
N LEU A 124 -7.37 11.60 -9.99
CA LEU A 124 -5.99 11.49 -10.45
C LEU A 124 -5.48 12.76 -11.14
N THR A 125 -6.33 13.46 -11.90
CA THR A 125 -5.90 14.53 -12.84
C THR A 125 -6.41 15.94 -12.53
N GLY A 126 -7.40 16.08 -11.65
CA GLY A 126 -8.15 17.34 -11.48
C GLY A 126 -9.30 17.51 -12.49
N GLY A 127 -9.47 16.55 -13.40
CA GLY A 127 -10.56 16.54 -14.37
C GLY A 127 -10.30 17.37 -15.63
N VAL A 128 -11.30 17.43 -16.50
CA VAL A 128 -11.17 17.97 -17.87
C VAL A 128 -10.81 19.45 -17.97
N ASN A 129 -11.05 20.21 -16.90
CA ASN A 129 -10.74 21.64 -16.86
C ASN A 129 -9.31 21.91 -16.34
N GLN A 130 -8.65 20.90 -15.78
CA GLN A 130 -7.30 20.99 -15.24
C GLN A 130 -6.28 20.63 -16.34
N LEU A 131 -6.06 21.56 -17.28
CA LEU A 131 -5.28 21.32 -18.50
C LEU A 131 -3.81 20.93 -18.24
N GLU A 132 -3.23 21.42 -17.14
CA GLU A 132 -1.87 21.08 -16.70
C GLU A 132 -1.81 19.78 -15.89
N GLY A 133 -2.97 19.19 -15.60
CA GLY A 133 -3.11 18.00 -14.77
C GLY A 133 -2.95 18.29 -13.27
N LYS A 134 -2.83 17.20 -12.51
CA LYS A 134 -2.61 17.21 -11.07
C LYS A 134 -1.29 16.54 -10.73
N THR A 135 -0.49 17.24 -9.93
CA THR A 135 0.78 16.73 -9.42
C THR A 135 0.60 16.10 -8.04
N TRP A 136 1.19 14.93 -7.89
CA TRP A 136 1.27 14.14 -6.67
C TRP A 136 2.71 14.08 -6.20
N VAL A 137 2.88 14.10 -4.88
CA VAL A 137 4.17 13.97 -4.19
C VAL A 137 4.05 12.90 -3.12
N ILE A 138 5.15 12.31 -2.69
CA ILE A 138 5.15 11.37 -1.57
C ILE A 138 4.66 12.08 -0.30
N ASP A 139 3.76 11.43 0.44
CA ASP A 139 3.31 11.94 1.73
C ASP A 139 4.36 11.64 2.81
N LYS A 140 5.43 12.43 2.82
CA LYS A 140 6.54 12.25 3.76
C LYS A 140 6.11 12.27 5.24
N ASN A 141 4.96 12.86 5.57
CA ASN A 141 4.48 12.97 6.94
C ASN A 141 3.62 11.78 7.35
N ALA A 142 3.09 11.01 6.39
CA ALA A 142 2.34 9.80 6.71
C ALA A 142 3.27 8.69 7.20
N SER A 143 2.89 8.06 8.30
CA SER A 143 3.49 6.80 8.71
C SER A 143 3.17 5.71 7.67
N GLY A 144 4.18 4.92 7.31
CA GLY A 144 4.07 3.88 6.28
C GLY A 144 3.83 4.45 4.88
N HIS A 145 4.30 5.66 4.60
CA HIS A 145 4.27 6.23 3.25
C HIS A 145 5.13 5.46 2.26
N LEU A 146 6.15 4.75 2.75
CA LEU A 146 6.81 3.63 2.09
C LEU A 146 6.75 2.44 3.03
N GLY A 147 6.49 1.24 2.51
CA GLY A 147 6.51 0.03 3.32
C GLY A 147 6.48 -1.24 2.49
N ILE A 148 6.69 -2.36 3.15
CA ILE A 148 6.72 -3.71 2.56
C ILE A 148 5.89 -4.69 3.38
N GLY A 149 5.23 -5.61 2.69
CA GLY A 149 4.47 -6.70 3.27
C GLY A 149 4.27 -7.85 2.27
N PRO A 150 3.42 -8.82 2.60
CA PRO A 150 3.14 -9.96 1.72
C PRO A 150 2.34 -9.53 0.46
N ILE A 151 2.53 -10.22 -0.67
CA ILE A 151 1.88 -9.94 -1.98
C ILE A 151 0.34 -9.91 -1.95
N GLY A 152 -0.28 -10.47 -0.91
CA GLY A 152 -1.72 -10.44 -0.66
C GLY A 152 -2.21 -9.39 0.34
N GLY A 153 -1.31 -8.76 1.10
CA GLY A 153 -1.66 -7.81 2.17
C GLY A 153 -2.26 -6.51 1.63
N THR A 154 -3.05 -5.83 2.46
CA THR A 154 -3.55 -4.47 2.18
C THR A 154 -2.78 -3.40 2.93
N THR A 155 -1.83 -3.81 3.77
CA THR A 155 -0.96 -2.94 4.59
C THR A 155 0.46 -3.49 4.65
N PRO A 156 1.47 -2.62 4.82
CA PRO A 156 2.87 -3.02 4.98
C PRO A 156 3.13 -3.63 6.36
N GLU A 157 3.06 -4.95 6.47
CA GLU A 157 3.20 -5.69 7.73
C GLU A 157 4.64 -5.89 8.21
N TRP A 158 5.62 -5.89 7.30
CA TRP A 158 7.01 -6.23 7.65
C TRP A 158 7.86 -5.00 7.95
N TYR A 159 7.59 -3.89 7.27
CA TYR A 159 8.26 -2.62 7.56
C TYR A 159 7.42 -1.45 7.07
N THR A 160 7.40 -0.38 7.89
CA THR A 160 6.74 0.89 7.59
C THR A 160 7.68 2.04 7.88
N ALA A 161 7.93 2.88 6.88
CA ALA A 161 8.74 4.08 7.08
C ALA A 161 8.07 5.03 8.10
N ALA A 162 8.85 5.48 9.08
CA ALA A 162 8.45 6.56 9.97
C ALA A 162 8.28 7.87 9.17
N PRO A 163 7.50 8.86 9.68
CA PRO A 163 7.45 10.17 9.07
C PRO A 163 8.86 10.73 8.81
N ASN A 164 9.07 11.21 7.59
CA ASN A 164 10.31 11.84 7.10
C ASN A 164 11.58 10.95 7.12
N GLU A 165 11.44 9.62 7.26
CA GLU A 165 12.59 8.70 7.35
C GLU A 165 13.49 8.68 6.11
N LYS A 166 12.95 8.96 4.91
CA LYS A 166 13.69 8.89 3.63
C LYS A 166 14.16 10.27 3.12
N ALA A 167 14.38 11.22 4.03
CA ALA A 167 14.70 12.60 3.67
C ALA A 167 16.04 12.76 2.92
N SER A 168 16.99 11.83 3.10
CA SER A 168 18.30 11.81 2.44
C SER A 168 18.31 11.13 1.07
N GLU A 169 17.21 10.50 0.66
CA GLU A 169 17.20 9.55 -0.47
C GLU A 169 16.69 10.13 -1.79
N GLY A 170 16.46 11.45 -1.87
CA GLY A 170 15.83 12.05 -3.06
C GLY A 170 14.43 11.49 -3.35
N TYR A 171 13.76 10.93 -2.35
CA TYR A 171 12.44 10.31 -2.50
C TYR A 171 11.30 11.32 -2.38
N TYR A 172 11.52 12.43 -1.67
CA TYR A 172 10.48 13.40 -1.32
C TYR A 172 10.43 14.63 -2.24
N ASP A 173 11.40 14.81 -3.14
CA ASP A 173 11.43 15.89 -4.13
C ASP A 173 10.89 15.47 -5.51
N ASP A 174 10.57 14.18 -5.66
CA ASP A 174 9.90 13.60 -6.81
C ASP A 174 8.49 14.15 -7.00
N GLU A 175 8.13 14.43 -8.26
CA GLU A 175 6.81 14.92 -8.66
C GLU A 175 6.20 14.04 -9.78
N MET A 176 4.97 13.58 -9.54
CA MET A 176 4.22 12.71 -10.45
C MET A 176 2.98 13.43 -10.95
N THR A 177 2.98 13.87 -12.22
CA THR A 177 1.90 14.66 -12.80
C THR A 177 1.08 13.84 -13.80
N PHE A 178 -0.23 13.80 -13.60
CA PHE A 178 -1.18 13.11 -14.47
C PHE A 178 -2.07 14.12 -15.19
N VAL A 179 -2.07 14.05 -16.52
CA VAL A 179 -2.84 14.95 -17.39
C VAL A 179 -3.92 14.18 -18.12
N LEU A 180 -5.15 14.70 -18.07
CA LEU A 180 -6.29 14.22 -18.85
C LEU A 180 -6.44 15.09 -20.11
N GLY A 181 -5.80 14.69 -21.21
CA GLY A 181 -5.82 15.42 -22.47
C GLY A 181 -6.02 14.52 -23.69
N ASN A 182 -5.63 15.02 -24.87
CA ASN A 182 -5.67 14.21 -26.10
C ASN A 182 -4.79 12.94 -25.99
N THR A 183 -3.73 13.04 -25.18
CA THR A 183 -2.97 11.91 -24.64
C THR A 183 -3.18 11.89 -23.13
N LEU A 184 -3.37 10.71 -22.55
CA LEU A 184 -3.37 10.51 -21.10
C LEU A 184 -1.92 10.53 -20.60
N SER A 185 -1.31 11.72 -20.57
CA SER A 185 0.12 11.88 -20.32
C SER A 185 0.46 11.76 -18.84
N TYR A 186 1.58 11.10 -18.57
CA TYR A 186 2.20 11.03 -17.25
C TYR A 186 3.59 11.67 -17.33
N THR A 187 3.92 12.50 -16.36
CA THR A 187 5.26 13.10 -16.22
C THR A 187 5.81 12.74 -14.87
N TYR A 188 6.98 12.10 -14.86
CA TYR A 188 7.74 11.84 -13.65
C TYR A 188 8.98 12.74 -13.63
N LYS A 189 9.00 13.69 -12.69
CA LYS A 189 10.13 14.61 -12.49
C LYS A 189 10.84 14.19 -11.21
N ASN A 190 12.01 13.59 -11.37
CA ASN A 190 12.80 13.01 -10.29
C ASN A 190 14.08 13.80 -9.94
N ASN A 191 14.21 15.01 -10.47
CA ASN A 191 15.39 15.88 -10.30
C ASN A 191 16.76 15.20 -10.58
N GLY A 192 16.78 14.17 -11.44
CA GLY A 192 17.99 13.46 -11.88
C GLY A 192 18.29 12.16 -11.12
N THR A 193 17.57 11.87 -10.03
CA THR A 193 17.80 10.69 -9.20
C THR A 193 16.50 10.02 -8.78
N THR A 194 16.50 8.72 -8.52
CA THR A 194 15.33 7.99 -8.01
C THR A 194 15.76 7.07 -6.87
N PHE A 195 14.99 7.04 -5.79
CA PHE A 195 15.16 6.04 -4.74
C PHE A 195 14.63 4.67 -5.21
N SER A 196 15.47 3.65 -5.13
CA SER A 196 15.23 2.34 -5.71
C SER A 196 15.34 1.23 -4.69
N ASN A 197 14.49 0.22 -4.85
CA ASN A 197 14.69 -1.06 -4.22
C ASN A 197 16.01 -1.68 -4.68
N GLY A 198 16.81 -2.16 -3.73
CA GLY A 198 18.17 -2.64 -4.01
C GLY A 198 18.22 -3.90 -4.86
N ASP A 199 17.24 -4.79 -4.77
CA ASP A 199 17.18 -5.98 -5.64
C ASP A 199 16.76 -5.64 -7.08
N ASN A 200 15.94 -4.60 -7.23
CA ASN A 200 15.46 -4.14 -8.54
C ASN A 200 16.37 -3.09 -9.18
N ALA A 201 17.22 -2.41 -8.41
CA ALA A 201 18.06 -1.29 -8.84
C ALA A 201 18.83 -1.50 -10.17
N PRO A 202 19.34 -2.70 -10.52
CA PRO A 202 19.94 -2.94 -11.84
C PRO A 202 19.04 -2.58 -13.02
N GLY A 203 17.71 -2.63 -12.87
CA GLY A 203 16.74 -2.27 -13.90
C GLY A 203 16.75 -0.80 -14.31
N ILE A 204 17.32 0.09 -13.49
CA ILE A 204 17.50 1.52 -13.79
C ILE A 204 18.97 1.97 -13.68
N GLY A 205 19.92 1.02 -13.72
CA GLY A 205 21.35 1.31 -13.72
C GLY A 205 22.03 1.38 -12.34
N GLY A 206 21.32 1.01 -11.28
CA GLY A 206 21.90 0.84 -9.94
C GLY A 206 22.59 -0.51 -9.74
N THR A 207 23.07 -0.76 -8.53
CA THR A 207 23.74 -2.02 -8.15
C THR A 207 22.81 -2.90 -7.33
N LYS A 208 22.90 -4.23 -7.48
CA LYS A 208 22.12 -5.13 -6.64
C LYS A 208 22.62 -5.06 -5.19
N GLY A 209 21.73 -4.89 -4.22
CA GLY A 209 22.10 -4.87 -2.80
C GLY A 209 21.08 -4.14 -1.92
N ALA A 210 21.57 -3.20 -1.11
CA ALA A 210 20.70 -2.33 -0.32
C ALA A 210 19.96 -1.34 -1.23
N ASP A 211 18.82 -0.85 -0.73
CA ASP A 211 18.10 0.26 -1.34
C ASP A 211 19.03 1.47 -1.52
N GLN A 212 18.90 2.15 -2.65
CA GLN A 212 19.83 3.20 -3.02
C GLN A 212 19.20 4.26 -3.91
N THR A 213 19.77 5.45 -3.88
CA THR A 213 19.46 6.54 -4.80
C THR A 213 20.26 6.34 -6.10
N VAL A 214 19.57 6.23 -7.22
CA VAL A 214 20.16 5.93 -8.55
C VAL A 214 19.98 7.12 -9.48
N ASN A 215 21.03 7.49 -10.21
CA ASN A 215 20.91 8.46 -11.31
C ASN A 215 19.98 7.88 -12.39
N TYR A 216 18.86 8.54 -12.64
CA TYR A 216 17.85 8.04 -13.56
C TYR A 216 17.19 9.21 -14.30
N THR A 217 16.95 9.02 -15.60
CA THR A 217 16.21 9.97 -16.43
C THR A 217 14.92 9.31 -16.89
N PRO A 218 13.75 9.73 -16.37
CA PRO A 218 12.47 9.18 -16.78
C PRO A 218 12.19 9.38 -18.28
N PRO A 219 11.54 8.42 -18.97
CA PRO A 219 11.08 8.63 -20.34
C PRO A 219 10.14 9.84 -20.46
N THR A 220 10.20 10.55 -21.58
CA THR A 220 9.41 11.78 -21.80
C THR A 220 8.03 11.53 -22.41
N ASN A 221 7.75 10.30 -22.84
CA ASN A 221 6.54 9.88 -23.55
C ASN A 221 5.70 8.89 -22.73
N LEU A 222 5.67 9.05 -21.40
CA LEU A 222 4.89 8.19 -20.53
C LEU A 222 3.40 8.53 -20.62
N THR A 223 2.58 7.50 -20.53
CA THR A 223 1.13 7.60 -20.43
C THR A 223 0.63 6.82 -19.24
N TRP A 224 -0.58 7.13 -18.78
CA TRP A 224 -1.25 6.39 -17.73
C TRP A 224 -2.58 5.82 -18.20
N SER A 225 -3.05 4.78 -17.51
CA SER A 225 -4.40 4.23 -17.67
C SER A 225 -4.86 3.62 -16.35
N ILE A 226 -6.18 3.51 -16.17
CA ILE A 226 -6.77 2.73 -15.09
C ILE A 226 -7.49 1.53 -15.72
N SER A 227 -7.17 0.34 -15.24
CA SER A 227 -7.84 -0.91 -15.61
C SER A 227 -8.62 -1.47 -14.41
N GLU A 228 -9.69 -2.19 -14.71
CA GLU A 228 -10.54 -2.86 -13.71
C GLU A 228 -10.41 -4.37 -13.91
N GLU A 229 -10.05 -5.08 -12.85
CA GLU A 229 -9.87 -6.53 -12.86
C GLU A 229 -10.60 -7.11 -11.64
N GLY A 230 -11.81 -7.62 -11.88
CA GLY A 230 -12.71 -8.02 -10.80
C GLY A 230 -13.19 -6.81 -10.00
N ASP A 231 -12.96 -6.84 -8.68
CA ASP A 231 -13.29 -5.77 -7.73
C ASP A 231 -12.14 -4.75 -7.55
N LYS A 232 -11.02 -4.94 -8.25
CA LYS A 232 -9.80 -4.14 -8.08
C LYS A 232 -9.58 -3.17 -9.23
N LYS A 233 -8.97 -2.04 -8.90
CA LYS A 233 -8.50 -1.05 -9.86
C LYS A 233 -6.98 -1.01 -9.89
N PHE A 234 -6.43 -0.89 -11.09
CA PHE A 234 -4.99 -0.78 -11.29
C PHE A 234 -4.62 0.44 -12.10
N LEU A 235 -3.74 1.27 -11.54
CA LEU A 235 -3.03 2.33 -12.25
C LEU A 235 -1.84 1.73 -12.99
N ILE A 236 -1.75 1.98 -14.29
CA ILE A 236 -0.68 1.46 -15.15
C ILE A 236 0.04 2.63 -15.81
N ILE A 237 1.37 2.64 -15.71
CA ILE A 237 2.24 3.58 -16.41
C ILE A 237 2.87 2.86 -17.61
N SER A 238 2.88 3.48 -18.78
CA SER A 238 3.43 2.88 -19.99
C SER A 238 4.95 3.00 -20.07
N ASN A 239 5.56 2.34 -21.08
CA ASN A 239 6.97 2.49 -21.45
C ASN A 239 7.96 2.28 -20.29
N GLY A 240 7.65 1.36 -19.37
CA GLY A 240 8.50 1.04 -18.22
C GLY A 240 8.56 2.14 -17.14
N GLY A 241 7.69 3.16 -17.23
CA GLY A 241 7.58 4.16 -16.18
C GLY A 241 7.02 3.60 -14.87
N PHE A 242 7.23 4.32 -13.78
CA PHE A 242 6.85 3.92 -12.43
C PHE A 242 6.52 5.15 -11.59
N ILE A 243 6.13 4.93 -10.34
CA ILE A 243 5.71 5.98 -9.39
C ILE A 243 6.67 5.96 -8.20
N GLY A 244 7.45 7.03 -8.01
CA GLY A 244 8.34 7.21 -6.87
C GLY A 244 9.36 6.09 -6.69
N TYR A 245 9.16 5.21 -5.73
CA TYR A 245 10.10 4.15 -5.37
C TYR A 245 10.13 3.03 -6.40
N TYR A 246 11.31 2.75 -6.98
CA TYR A 246 11.45 1.77 -8.05
C TYR A 246 11.48 0.33 -7.54
N THR A 247 10.51 -0.47 -8.01
CA THR A 247 10.35 -1.91 -7.68
C THR A 247 10.33 -2.81 -8.92
N GLY A 248 10.73 -2.26 -10.07
CA GLY A 248 10.75 -2.99 -11.35
C GLY A 248 9.39 -3.18 -12.02
N VAL A 249 8.32 -2.56 -11.52
CA VAL A 249 6.96 -2.71 -12.05
C VAL A 249 6.30 -1.38 -12.40
N SER A 250 5.35 -1.45 -13.33
CA SER A 250 4.59 -0.29 -13.83
C SER A 250 3.08 -0.38 -13.57
N LYS A 251 2.62 -1.42 -12.88
CA LYS A 251 1.22 -1.67 -12.54
C LYS A 251 1.04 -1.63 -11.02
N TYR A 252 0.10 -0.81 -10.56
CA TYR A 252 -0.15 -0.52 -9.16
C TYR A 252 -1.62 -0.77 -8.85
N GLU A 253 -1.92 -1.60 -7.86
CA GLU A 253 -3.27 -1.67 -7.30
C GLU A 253 -3.56 -0.37 -6.55
N ILE A 254 -4.71 0.23 -6.85
CA ILE A 254 -5.21 1.42 -6.18
C ILE A 254 -5.97 0.95 -4.95
N LEU A 255 -5.34 1.03 -3.77
CA LEU A 255 -5.98 0.69 -2.50
C LEU A 255 -6.95 1.78 -2.05
N SER A 256 -6.57 3.05 -2.26
CA SER A 256 -7.47 4.19 -2.13
C SER A 256 -7.03 5.32 -3.05
N LEU A 257 -8.01 6.10 -3.52
CA LEU A 257 -7.79 7.32 -4.30
C LEU A 257 -8.91 8.30 -3.98
N THR A 258 -8.53 9.48 -3.48
CA THR A 258 -9.44 10.59 -3.20
C THR A 258 -8.97 11.84 -3.94
N GLU A 259 -9.65 12.97 -3.74
CA GLU A 259 -9.22 14.23 -4.33
C GLU A 259 -7.77 14.63 -3.98
N ASN A 260 -7.31 14.28 -2.76
CA ASN A 260 -6.04 14.76 -2.21
C ASN A 260 -5.08 13.66 -1.76
N GLU A 261 -5.51 12.39 -1.68
CA GLU A 261 -4.71 11.28 -1.16
C GLU A 261 -4.76 10.09 -2.13
N MET A 262 -3.64 9.38 -2.28
CA MET A 262 -3.53 8.18 -3.10
C MET A 262 -2.70 7.14 -2.35
N TYR A 263 -3.23 5.93 -2.26
CA TYR A 263 -2.54 4.80 -1.66
C TYR A 263 -2.42 3.66 -2.66
N LEU A 264 -1.17 3.33 -2.99
CA LEU A 264 -0.82 2.36 -4.02
C LEU A 264 -0.13 1.15 -3.41
N ARG A 265 -0.40 -0.01 -4.02
CA ARG A 265 0.34 -1.25 -3.80
C ARG A 265 0.92 -1.76 -5.10
N SER A 266 2.15 -2.22 -5.10
CA SER A 266 2.78 -2.87 -6.24
C SER A 266 3.46 -4.16 -5.81
N GLY A 267 3.67 -5.08 -6.75
CA GLY A 267 4.60 -6.20 -6.53
C GLY A 267 6.06 -5.75 -6.60
N SER A 268 6.97 -6.71 -6.58
CA SER A 268 8.39 -6.53 -6.91
C SER A 268 8.75 -7.41 -8.10
N ALA A 269 9.48 -6.88 -9.09
CA ALA A 269 9.93 -7.67 -10.22
C ALA A 269 11.01 -8.69 -9.81
N ALA A 270 11.84 -8.35 -8.81
CA ALA A 270 12.88 -9.22 -8.30
C ALA A 270 12.39 -10.27 -7.30
N VAL A 271 11.30 -10.01 -6.56
CA VAL A 271 10.82 -10.89 -5.47
C VAL A 271 9.30 -11.00 -5.49
N ALA A 272 8.79 -12.13 -5.99
CA ALA A 272 7.36 -12.33 -6.23
C ALA A 272 6.46 -12.27 -4.98
N GLU A 273 7.01 -12.58 -3.81
CA GLU A 273 6.26 -12.61 -2.54
C GLU A 273 6.10 -11.22 -1.89
N HIS A 274 6.82 -10.21 -2.38
CA HIS A 274 6.84 -8.88 -1.81
C HIS A 274 5.78 -7.97 -2.44
N ALA A 275 4.98 -7.32 -1.59
CA ALA A 275 4.22 -6.13 -1.93
C ALA A 275 4.88 -4.88 -1.34
N TRP A 276 4.98 -3.84 -2.16
CA TRP A 276 5.44 -2.51 -1.77
C TRP A 276 4.27 -1.53 -1.75
N TYR A 277 4.30 -0.62 -0.80
CA TYR A 277 3.21 0.30 -0.52
C TYR A 277 3.72 1.74 -0.57
N GLN A 278 2.98 2.61 -1.23
CA GLN A 278 3.32 4.03 -1.36
C GLN A 278 2.11 4.92 -1.08
N LYS A 279 2.26 5.92 -0.19
CA LYS A 279 1.25 6.96 0.05
C LYS A 279 1.70 8.26 -0.58
N LEU A 280 0.80 8.85 -1.34
CA LEU A 280 1.00 10.12 -2.02
C LEU A 280 -0.10 11.10 -1.64
N VAL A 281 0.23 12.38 -1.71
CA VAL A 281 -0.70 13.49 -1.52
C VAL A 281 -0.60 14.45 -2.68
N ARG A 282 -1.69 15.17 -2.95
CA ARG A 282 -1.68 16.26 -3.94
C ARG A 282 -0.63 17.29 -3.54
N LYS A 283 0.18 17.74 -4.50
CA LYS A 283 1.18 18.79 -4.25
C LYS A 283 0.53 20.04 -3.65
N GLY A 284 1.09 20.51 -2.53
CA GLY A 284 0.56 21.66 -1.79
C GLY A 284 -0.61 21.34 -0.84
N TYR A 285 -1.07 20.09 -0.79
CA TYR A 285 -2.00 19.63 0.25
C TYR A 285 -1.21 19.12 1.45
N ALA A 286 -1.62 19.55 2.65
CA ALA A 286 -1.16 18.98 3.91
C ALA A 286 -2.34 18.20 4.50
N PRO A 287 -2.24 16.86 4.62
CA PRO A 287 -3.27 16.08 5.28
C PRO A 287 -3.56 16.63 6.68
N PRO A 288 -4.83 16.73 7.09
CA PRO A 288 -5.15 17.05 8.46
C PRO A 288 -4.55 15.95 9.34
N LYS A 289 -3.61 16.33 10.22
CA LYS A 289 -3.08 15.39 11.21
C LYS A 289 -4.24 14.92 12.09
N PRO A 290 -4.40 13.61 12.35
CA PRO A 290 -5.34 13.14 13.34
C PRO A 290 -5.06 13.87 14.66
N VAL A 291 -6.03 14.64 15.14
CA VAL A 291 -5.87 15.36 16.40
C VAL A 291 -5.90 14.33 17.51
N LYS A 292 -4.74 14.03 18.10
CA LYS A 292 -4.68 13.24 19.33
C LYS A 292 -5.36 14.04 20.43
N GLU A 293 -6.41 13.47 20.99
CA GLU A 293 -7.02 14.00 22.20
C GLU A 293 -6.01 14.03 23.35
N TYR A 294 -6.22 14.93 24.31
CA TYR A 294 -5.44 15.00 25.54
C TYR A 294 -6.20 14.26 26.62
N LYS A 295 -5.61 13.21 27.18
CA LYS A 295 -6.25 12.41 28.23
C LYS A 295 -5.33 12.26 29.42
N GLU A 296 -5.93 12.35 30.58
CA GLU A 296 -5.31 11.83 31.79
C GLU A 296 -5.19 10.31 31.62
N VAL A 297 -3.99 9.77 31.86
CA VAL A 297 -3.71 8.34 31.77
C VAL A 297 -3.55 7.75 33.13
N ASP A 298 -3.78 6.44 33.23
CA ASP A 298 -3.27 5.68 34.36
C ASP A 298 -2.07 4.85 33.92
N VAL A 299 -0.97 5.01 34.64
CA VAL A 299 0.27 4.27 34.42
C VAL A 299 0.54 3.58 35.73
N ALA A 300 0.41 2.26 35.75
CA ALA A 300 0.74 1.43 36.89
C ALA A 300 1.14 0.04 36.40
N ASP A 301 2.31 -0.40 36.82
CA ASP A 301 2.77 -1.78 36.63
C ASP A 301 3.61 -2.20 37.83
N ASN A 302 3.19 -3.28 38.49
CA ASN A 302 3.86 -3.91 39.63
C ASN A 302 4.43 -5.29 39.28
N PHE A 303 4.34 -5.72 38.01
CA PHE A 303 4.85 -6.98 37.46
C PHE A 303 4.31 -8.29 38.10
N ASP A 304 3.64 -8.24 39.24
CA ASP A 304 2.88 -9.35 39.86
C ASP A 304 1.56 -9.61 39.11
N THR A 305 0.97 -8.55 38.58
CA THR A 305 -0.26 -8.59 37.77
C THR A 305 -0.09 -7.75 36.52
N PRO A 306 -0.85 -8.01 35.44
CA PRO A 306 -0.77 -7.17 34.24
C PRO A 306 -0.99 -5.69 34.55
N GLY A 307 -0.08 -4.84 34.10
CA GLY A 307 -0.17 -3.39 34.25
C GLY A 307 -1.28 -2.74 33.39
N THR A 308 -1.39 -1.41 33.49
CA THR A 308 -2.41 -0.62 32.76
C THR A 308 -2.06 -0.35 31.30
N PHE A 309 -0.91 -0.82 30.83
CA PHE A 309 -0.37 -0.57 29.51
C PHE A 309 0.48 -1.75 29.02
N THR A 310 0.96 -1.69 27.78
CA THR A 310 1.87 -2.69 27.21
C THR A 310 3.24 -2.09 26.98
N TRP A 311 4.28 -2.74 27.50
CA TRP A 311 5.66 -2.34 27.24
C TRP A 311 6.08 -2.65 25.80
N LYS A 312 6.92 -1.77 25.25
CA LYS A 312 7.67 -1.99 24.01
C LYS A 312 9.17 -1.92 24.34
N PHE A 313 9.94 -2.84 23.79
CA PHE A 313 11.38 -2.93 24.04
C PHE A 313 12.15 -2.70 22.75
N GLU A 314 13.17 -1.86 22.82
CA GLU A 314 14.04 -1.54 21.69
C GLU A 314 15.47 -1.80 22.11
N ASN A 315 16.15 -2.73 21.41
CA ASN A 315 17.57 -3.05 21.59
C ASN A 315 17.99 -3.38 23.04
N ILE A 316 17.08 -4.02 23.79
CA ILE A 316 17.32 -4.55 25.15
C ILE A 316 16.71 -5.94 25.30
N GLY A 317 17.21 -6.70 26.27
CA GLY A 317 16.46 -7.85 26.80
C GLY A 317 15.56 -7.38 27.94
N PHE A 318 14.31 -7.81 27.96
CA PHE A 318 13.40 -7.53 29.07
C PHE A 318 12.60 -8.77 29.46
N ASN A 319 12.41 -8.99 30.75
CA ASN A 319 11.50 -9.99 31.29
C ASN A 319 10.54 -9.32 32.28
N GLU A 320 9.26 -9.24 31.90
CA GLU A 320 8.17 -8.62 32.67
C GLU A 320 7.68 -9.47 33.86
N SER A 321 8.18 -10.69 34.03
CA SER A 321 7.77 -11.58 35.14
C SER A 321 8.97 -12.32 35.71
N PHE A 322 10.02 -11.57 36.07
CA PHE A 322 11.22 -12.12 36.68
C PHE A 322 11.04 -12.27 38.19
N ASP A 323 11.52 -13.37 38.79
CA ASP A 323 11.47 -13.56 40.24
C ASP A 323 12.24 -12.44 40.95
N ASN A 324 11.62 -11.79 41.94
CA ASN A 324 12.22 -10.68 42.65
C ASN A 324 13.58 -11.10 43.25
N PRO A 325 14.72 -10.53 42.79
CA PRO A 325 16.05 -10.97 43.21
C PRO A 325 16.36 -10.61 44.67
N ALA A 326 15.56 -9.71 45.28
CA ALA A 326 15.70 -9.27 46.64
C ALA A 326 14.32 -8.95 47.23
N GLN A 327 13.49 -9.98 47.42
CA GLN A 327 12.19 -9.84 48.08
C GLN A 327 12.40 -9.47 49.55
N LEU A 328 12.25 -8.17 49.82
CA LEU A 328 12.50 -7.54 51.11
C LEU A 328 11.29 -6.68 51.50
N PRO A 329 11.13 -6.27 52.76
CA PRO A 329 10.01 -5.39 53.14
C PRO A 329 9.93 -4.08 52.34
N SER A 330 11.06 -3.59 51.79
CA SER A 330 11.11 -2.43 50.90
C SER A 330 10.52 -2.70 49.51
N ASN A 331 10.51 -3.96 49.07
CA ASN A 331 9.81 -4.41 47.86
C ASN A 331 9.31 -5.86 47.99
N PRO A 332 8.06 -6.06 48.45
CA PRO A 332 7.54 -7.39 48.76
C PRO A 332 7.02 -8.17 47.55
N SER A 333 6.98 -7.57 46.35
CA SER A 333 6.47 -8.19 45.12
C SER A 333 7.14 -9.53 44.83
N ASP A 334 6.38 -10.48 44.28
CA ASP A 334 6.92 -11.78 43.89
C ASP A 334 7.69 -11.66 42.56
N LYS A 335 7.19 -10.80 41.68
CA LYS A 335 7.71 -10.55 40.34
C LYS A 335 8.16 -9.10 40.17
N VAL A 336 9.14 -8.92 39.30
CA VAL A 336 9.69 -7.60 38.92
C VAL A 336 10.05 -7.60 37.44
N GLY A 337 10.22 -6.41 36.87
CA GLY A 337 10.80 -6.25 35.55
C GLY A 337 12.31 -6.41 35.60
N ARG A 338 12.88 -7.32 34.82
CA ARG A 338 14.33 -7.45 34.61
C ARG A 338 14.72 -6.82 33.29
N TYR A 339 15.46 -5.71 33.37
CA TYR A 339 15.99 -4.95 32.24
C TYR A 339 17.45 -5.33 31.98
N VAL A 340 17.76 -5.76 30.77
CA VAL A 340 19.12 -6.17 30.37
C VAL A 340 19.58 -5.32 29.19
N ARG A 341 20.53 -4.44 29.46
CA ARG A 341 21.24 -3.68 28.42
C ARG A 341 22.30 -4.56 27.77
N GLN A 342 22.27 -4.63 26.45
CA GLN A 342 23.20 -5.42 25.66
C GLN A 342 24.45 -4.59 25.30
N ALA A 343 25.55 -5.28 24.98
CA ALA A 343 26.79 -4.64 24.58
C ALA A 343 26.77 -4.19 23.10
N GLY A 344 27.63 -3.24 22.75
CA GLY A 344 27.86 -2.82 21.36
C GLY A 344 27.04 -1.61 20.90
N GLN A 345 27.47 -1.01 19.78
CA GLN A 345 26.92 0.24 19.25
C GLN A 345 25.43 0.15 18.91
N ALA A 346 24.98 -0.97 18.33
CA ALA A 346 23.58 -1.18 17.99
C ALA A 346 22.60 -1.06 19.19
N ASN A 347 23.11 -1.17 20.43
CA ASN A 347 22.31 -1.19 21.66
C ASN A 347 22.48 0.08 22.52
N GLU A 348 23.18 1.09 22.02
CA GLU A 348 23.59 2.27 22.80
C GLU A 348 22.43 3.18 23.25
N PHE A 349 21.28 3.10 22.56
CA PHE A 349 20.03 3.79 22.89
C PHE A 349 18.91 2.84 23.34
N GLY A 350 19.28 1.60 23.69
CA GLY A 350 18.32 0.58 24.08
C GLY A 350 17.43 1.08 25.25
N ASN A 351 16.12 0.86 25.13
CA ASN A 351 15.13 1.41 26.05
C ASN A 351 13.87 0.53 26.15
N ALA A 352 13.12 0.71 27.23
CA ALA A 352 11.74 0.26 27.35
C ALA A 352 10.81 1.47 27.18
N SER A 353 9.66 1.31 26.56
CA SER A 353 8.74 2.42 26.31
C SER A 353 7.27 2.02 26.33
N ILE A 354 6.43 3.03 26.50
CA ILE A 354 4.98 2.96 26.45
C ILE A 354 4.54 4.00 25.43
N GLN A 355 3.66 3.63 24.51
CA GLN A 355 3.14 4.56 23.50
C GLN A 355 1.62 4.54 23.50
N PHE A 356 1.02 5.72 23.66
CA PHE A 356 -0.42 5.93 23.73
C PHE A 356 -0.98 6.32 22.36
N THR A 357 -2.26 6.06 22.15
CA THR A 357 -3.01 6.52 20.97
C THR A 357 -3.47 7.98 21.08
N HIS A 358 -3.18 8.63 22.22
CA HIS A 358 -3.59 9.97 22.59
C HIS A 358 -2.42 10.67 23.30
N ASN A 359 -2.49 12.00 23.39
CA ASN A 359 -1.49 12.78 24.10
C ASN A 359 -1.79 12.79 25.61
N LEU A 360 -0.74 12.81 26.41
CA LEU A 360 -0.78 12.86 27.87
C LEU A 360 -1.27 14.23 28.34
N ASP A 361 -2.30 14.25 29.20
CA ASP A 361 -2.65 15.42 30.00
C ASP A 361 -1.87 15.41 31.32
N LEU A 362 -0.87 16.28 31.42
CA LEU A 362 0.02 16.39 32.58
C LEU A 362 -0.40 17.50 33.55
N THR A 363 -1.54 18.15 33.33
CA THR A 363 -1.95 19.33 34.12
C THR A 363 -2.29 19.01 35.57
N LYS A 364 -2.63 17.74 35.85
CA LYS A 364 -2.95 17.25 37.20
C LYS A 364 -1.93 16.25 37.72
N ARG A 365 -1.54 15.29 36.87
CA ARG A 365 -0.65 14.17 37.21
C ARG A 365 0.60 14.24 36.35
N HIS A 366 1.74 14.52 36.96
CA HIS A 366 3.03 14.67 36.25
C HIS A 366 4.22 14.07 37.01
N VAL A 367 3.96 13.35 38.11
CA VAL A 367 5.00 12.75 38.94
C VAL A 367 4.95 11.24 38.78
N PHE A 368 6.03 10.65 38.27
CA PHE A 368 6.19 9.21 38.22
C PHE A 368 7.05 8.73 39.39
N LYS A 369 6.72 7.55 39.90
CA LYS A 369 7.55 6.83 40.86
C LYS A 369 7.85 5.43 40.35
N VAL A 370 9.01 4.93 40.75
CA VAL A 370 9.49 3.59 40.38
C VAL A 370 10.47 3.11 41.43
N LYS A 371 10.34 1.85 41.81
CA LYS A 371 11.36 1.18 42.59
C LYS A 371 12.38 0.59 41.64
N VAL A 372 13.67 0.77 41.95
CA VAL A 372 14.76 0.21 41.17
C VAL A 372 15.70 -0.57 42.07
N PHE A 373 16.31 -1.61 41.50
CA PHE A 373 17.42 -2.33 42.12
C PHE A 373 18.58 -2.35 41.14
N LEU A 374 19.69 -1.77 41.55
CA LEU A 374 20.94 -1.77 40.80
C LEU A 374 21.94 -2.73 41.46
N PRO A 375 22.31 -3.84 40.81
CA PRO A 375 23.32 -4.74 41.34
C PRO A 375 24.72 -4.16 41.27
N SER A 376 25.50 -4.29 42.34
CA SER A 376 26.91 -3.85 42.39
C SER A 376 27.84 -4.69 41.52
N TYR A 377 27.41 -5.88 41.09
CA TYR A 377 28.18 -6.73 40.19
C TYR A 377 28.21 -6.24 38.74
N ASN A 378 27.38 -5.26 38.36
CA ASN A 378 27.56 -4.58 37.08
C ASN A 378 28.89 -3.83 37.05
N ASP A 379 29.50 -3.72 35.88
CA ASP A 379 30.73 -2.94 35.71
C ASP A 379 30.42 -1.46 35.42
N TYR A 380 30.53 -0.63 36.46
CA TYR A 380 30.35 0.82 36.39
C TYR A 380 31.65 1.59 36.16
N THR A 381 32.78 0.89 36.01
CA THR A 381 34.12 1.49 36.08
C THR A 381 34.89 1.38 34.79
N THR A 382 34.72 0.28 34.06
CA THR A 382 35.40 0.08 32.79
C THR A 382 34.84 1.01 31.74
N MET A 383 35.73 1.76 31.09
CA MET A 383 35.39 2.55 29.91
C MET A 383 35.22 1.60 28.72
N GLY A 384 34.03 1.62 28.12
CA GLY A 384 33.74 0.91 26.87
C GLY A 384 33.81 1.81 25.66
N GLY A 385 33.41 1.26 24.51
CA GLY A 385 33.12 2.07 23.33
C GLY A 385 31.92 2.99 23.59
N ALA A 386 31.90 4.11 22.90
CA ALA A 386 30.87 5.13 22.98
C ALA A 386 30.90 5.95 21.70
N GLU A 387 29.82 6.67 21.43
CA GLU A 387 29.79 7.67 20.37
C GLU A 387 30.88 8.72 20.60
N ASP A 388 31.46 9.23 19.52
CA ASP A 388 32.59 10.17 19.57
C ASP A 388 32.24 11.46 20.33
N TRP A 389 30.98 11.89 20.24
CA TRP A 389 30.45 13.07 20.91
C TRP A 389 30.07 12.82 22.37
N SER A 390 29.98 11.56 22.81
CA SER A 390 29.54 11.22 24.16
C SER A 390 30.65 11.49 25.19
N PRO A 391 30.41 12.33 26.20
CA PRO A 391 31.37 12.55 27.27
C PRO A 391 31.41 11.37 28.27
N VAL A 392 30.45 10.44 28.18
CA VAL A 392 30.27 9.34 29.12
C VAL A 392 30.62 8.01 28.44
N LYS A 393 31.62 7.31 28.98
CA LYS A 393 32.11 6.04 28.42
C LYS A 393 31.94 4.84 29.35
N THR A 394 31.35 5.04 30.52
CA THR A 394 31.10 4.00 31.52
C THR A 394 29.60 3.78 31.70
N LEU A 395 29.20 2.60 32.19
CA LEU A 395 27.83 2.39 32.65
C LEU A 395 27.52 3.34 33.81
N GLN A 396 26.38 4.03 33.75
CA GLN A 396 25.97 4.99 34.77
C GLN A 396 25.08 4.34 35.84
N LYS A 397 25.11 4.88 37.06
CA LYS A 397 24.23 4.45 38.15
C LYS A 397 22.98 5.30 38.17
N GLN A 398 22.17 5.21 37.11
CA GLN A 398 21.03 6.09 36.93
C GLN A 398 19.87 5.41 36.21
N LEU A 399 18.70 6.03 36.36
CA LEU A 399 17.53 5.79 35.52
C LEU A 399 17.10 7.13 34.91
N SER A 400 16.80 7.13 33.62
CA SER A 400 16.14 8.21 32.92
C SER A 400 14.70 7.84 32.61
N VAL A 401 13.78 8.78 32.85
CA VAL A 401 12.42 8.73 32.31
C VAL A 401 12.26 9.92 31.37
N LYS A 402 11.72 9.66 30.17
CA LYS A 402 11.54 10.66 29.13
C LYS A 402 10.10 10.68 28.63
N LEU A 403 9.58 11.86 28.35
CA LEU A 403 8.32 12.06 27.64
C LEU A 403 8.62 12.54 26.22
N GLN A 404 8.07 11.85 25.22
CA GLN A 404 8.39 12.03 23.81
C GLN A 404 7.13 12.19 22.95
N ASN A 405 7.29 12.94 21.86
CA ASN A 405 6.31 13.04 20.78
C ASN A 405 6.63 11.99 19.72
N SER A 406 5.80 10.93 19.65
CA SER A 406 6.00 9.83 18.71
C SER A 406 5.85 10.26 17.24
N GLU A 407 5.20 11.40 16.95
CA GLU A 407 5.03 11.88 15.58
C GLU A 407 6.34 12.33 14.94
N LEU A 408 7.37 12.63 15.75
CA LEU A 408 8.69 13.00 15.27
C LEU A 408 9.57 11.79 14.90
N GLY A 409 9.08 10.57 15.11
CA GLY A 409 9.82 9.34 14.81
C GLY A 409 11.19 9.31 15.49
N GLY A 410 12.24 8.99 14.72
CA GLY A 410 13.62 8.99 15.22
C GLY A 410 14.14 10.35 15.71
N ASN A 411 13.42 11.45 15.45
CA ASN A 411 13.75 12.78 15.94
C ASN A 411 13.01 13.15 17.23
N ALA A 412 12.28 12.21 17.86
CA ALA A 412 11.53 12.49 19.09
C ALA A 412 12.39 13.01 20.25
N TRP A 413 13.69 12.69 20.26
CA TRP A 413 14.65 13.20 21.24
C TRP A 413 14.85 14.72 21.17
N THR A 414 14.58 15.35 20.03
CA THR A 414 14.83 16.80 19.83
C THR A 414 13.91 17.70 20.63
N THR A 415 12.73 17.21 21.04
CA THR A 415 11.72 17.99 21.79
C THR A 415 11.29 17.30 23.08
N GLN A 416 12.01 16.27 23.52
CA GLN A 416 11.65 15.47 24.69
C GLN A 416 11.74 16.27 25.99
N ALA A 417 10.97 15.84 26.99
CA ALA A 417 11.24 16.17 28.39
C ALA A 417 11.96 14.98 29.02
N GLU A 418 13.04 15.21 29.75
CA GLU A 418 13.83 14.16 30.39
C GLU A 418 14.10 14.50 31.85
N VAL A 419 13.91 13.52 32.72
CA VAL A 419 14.33 13.59 34.12
C VAL A 419 15.24 12.39 34.39
N VAL A 420 16.45 12.67 34.86
CA VAL A 420 17.45 11.66 35.21
C VAL A 420 17.60 11.62 36.73
N GLN A 421 17.49 10.42 37.31
CA GLN A 421 17.72 10.19 38.73
C GLN A 421 18.94 9.31 38.94
N GLN A 422 19.86 9.77 39.79
CA GLN A 422 21.01 8.98 40.22
C GLN A 422 20.62 8.01 41.32
N VAL A 423 21.14 6.79 41.24
CA VAL A 423 20.94 5.74 42.24
C VAL A 423 22.19 5.67 43.10
N THR A 424 22.05 6.12 44.35
CA THR A 424 23.17 6.24 45.28
C THR A 424 23.40 4.98 46.12
N GLN A 425 22.40 4.08 46.17
CA GLN A 425 22.41 2.85 46.95
C GLN A 425 22.26 1.64 46.03
N MET A 426 23.26 0.75 46.08
CA MET A 426 23.30 -0.48 45.30
C MET A 426 22.81 -1.66 46.13
N ASP A 427 22.47 -2.76 45.45
CA ASP A 427 22.05 -4.04 46.05
C ASP A 427 20.85 -3.95 47.00
N GLN A 428 20.01 -2.93 46.80
CA GLN A 428 18.77 -2.76 47.53
C GLN A 428 17.75 -2.00 46.67
N TRP A 429 16.47 -2.14 47.03
CA TRP A 429 15.39 -1.42 46.38
C TRP A 429 15.36 0.04 46.80
N VAL A 430 15.38 0.95 45.82
CA VAL A 430 15.31 2.41 46.00
C VAL A 430 14.11 2.93 45.23
N GLU A 431 13.24 3.72 45.87
CA GLU A 431 12.17 4.43 45.17
C GLU A 431 12.69 5.76 44.61
N LEU A 432 12.58 5.94 43.30
CA LEU A 432 12.93 7.16 42.58
C LEU A 432 11.67 7.94 42.21
N THR A 433 11.81 9.27 42.09
CA THR A 433 10.72 10.18 41.72
C THR A 433 11.13 11.00 40.49
N PHE A 434 10.25 11.07 39.50
CA PHE A 434 10.46 11.79 38.24
C PHE A 434 9.33 12.81 38.07
N ASP A 435 9.64 14.09 38.26
CA ASP A 435 8.66 15.18 38.22
C ASP A 435 8.74 15.96 36.90
N PHE A 436 7.66 15.93 36.12
CA PHE A 436 7.50 16.64 34.87
C PHE A 436 6.68 17.93 35.00
N GLY A 437 6.53 18.50 36.20
CA GLY A 437 5.74 19.70 36.46
C GLY A 437 6.15 20.91 35.60
N ALA A 438 7.45 21.04 35.29
CA ALA A 438 7.96 22.06 34.37
C ALA A 438 7.41 21.94 32.93
N HIS A 439 6.83 20.77 32.60
CA HIS A 439 6.26 20.43 31.30
C HIS A 439 4.76 20.17 31.36
N ALA A 440 4.08 20.47 32.48
CA ALA A 440 2.65 20.18 32.68
C ALA A 440 1.72 20.84 31.64
N THR A 441 2.17 21.89 30.96
CA THR A 441 1.42 22.60 29.90
C THR A 441 1.67 22.06 28.50
N ARG A 442 2.63 21.14 28.32
CA ARG A 442 2.93 20.50 27.03
C ARG A 442 1.80 19.55 26.63
N LYS A 443 1.59 19.45 25.33
CA LYS A 443 0.40 18.85 24.69
C LYS A 443 0.79 18.07 23.43
N ASP A 444 1.92 17.39 23.50
CA ASP A 444 2.51 16.71 22.35
C ASP A 444 3.21 15.41 22.75
N PHE A 445 3.24 15.09 24.05
CA PHE A 445 3.78 13.83 24.53
C PHE A 445 2.72 12.74 24.49
N ASP A 446 3.07 11.62 23.88
CA ASP A 446 2.26 10.40 23.83
C ASP A 446 3.10 9.14 24.04
N LYS A 447 4.40 9.30 24.29
CA LYS A 447 5.32 8.21 24.56
C LYS A 447 6.09 8.46 25.86
N ILE A 448 6.18 7.44 26.70
CA ILE A 448 7.03 7.40 27.88
C ILE A 448 8.19 6.45 27.57
N VAL A 449 9.42 6.86 27.84
CA VAL A 449 10.63 6.05 27.66
C VAL A 449 11.33 5.91 29.00
N VAL A 450 11.74 4.68 29.34
CA VAL A 450 12.45 4.30 30.56
C VAL A 450 13.77 3.67 30.17
N GLN A 451 14.86 4.19 30.73
CA GLN A 451 16.19 3.83 30.29
C GLN A 451 17.21 3.80 31.42
N PHE A 452 17.81 2.63 31.62
CA PHE A 452 18.84 2.42 32.63
C PHE A 452 20.25 2.64 32.09
N GLY A 453 21.12 3.16 32.96
CA GLY A 453 22.56 3.08 32.76
C GLY A 453 23.18 4.16 31.88
N GLY A 454 22.41 5.14 31.38
CA GLY A 454 22.88 6.18 30.45
C GLY A 454 22.80 5.80 28.97
N GLU A 455 23.22 6.68 28.09
CA GLU A 455 23.11 6.54 26.62
C GLU A 455 24.44 6.76 25.91
N ALA A 456 24.48 6.42 24.62
CA ALA A 456 25.58 6.70 23.70
C ALA A 456 26.91 6.04 24.12
N HIS A 457 26.81 4.93 24.88
CA HIS A 457 27.92 4.08 25.24
C HIS A 457 27.53 2.60 25.15
N PHE A 458 28.50 1.72 24.95
CA PHE A 458 28.29 0.34 24.50
C PHE A 458 28.35 -0.68 25.65
N ASN A 459 28.33 -0.21 26.90
CA ASN A 459 28.50 -1.06 28.07
C ASN A 459 27.19 -1.78 28.42
N PRO A 460 27.22 -3.10 28.64
CA PRO A 460 26.06 -3.87 29.08
C PRO A 460 25.79 -3.66 30.58
N GLY A 461 24.59 -4.03 31.02
CA GLY A 461 24.22 -4.01 32.44
C GLY A 461 22.87 -4.65 32.71
N ILE A 462 22.68 -5.17 33.93
CA ILE A 462 21.42 -5.78 34.38
C ILE A 462 20.81 -4.90 35.46
N PHE A 463 19.54 -4.58 35.32
CA PHE A 463 18.79 -3.70 36.20
C PHE A 463 17.43 -4.33 36.50
N TYR A 464 16.83 -3.94 37.62
CA TYR A 464 15.47 -4.35 37.94
C TYR A 464 14.64 -3.13 38.28
N LEU A 465 13.38 -3.16 37.88
CA LEU A 465 12.38 -2.16 38.24
C LEU A 465 11.10 -2.83 38.70
N ASP A 466 10.39 -2.10 39.54
CA ASP A 466 9.08 -2.47 40.05
C ASP A 466 8.27 -1.22 40.39
N ASP A 467 6.96 -1.38 40.58
CA ASP A 467 6.04 -0.31 40.97
C ASP A 467 6.15 0.95 40.08
N PHE A 468 6.24 0.79 38.76
CA PHE A 468 6.28 1.93 37.84
C PHE A 468 4.90 2.57 37.77
N ARG A 469 4.73 3.76 38.37
CA ARG A 469 3.43 4.39 38.55
C ARG A 469 3.41 5.90 38.35
N LEU A 470 2.33 6.40 37.76
CA LEU A 470 1.99 7.82 37.73
C LEU A 470 1.17 8.16 38.98
N MET A 471 1.68 9.10 39.77
CA MET A 471 1.06 9.51 41.02
C MET A 471 -0.22 10.34 40.79
N PRO A 472 -1.15 10.35 41.77
CA PRO A 472 -2.38 11.15 41.72
C PRO A 472 -2.17 12.66 41.72
#